data_AF-A0A2D6MQ68-F1
#
_entry.id   AF-A0A2D6MQ68-F1
#
_cell.length_a   1.000
_cell.length_b   1.000
_cell.length_c   1.000
_cell.angle_alpha   90.00
_cell.angle_beta   90.00
_cell.angle_gamma   90.00
#
_symmetry.space_group_name_H-M   'P 1'
#
loop_
_entity.id
_entity.type
_entity.pdbx_description
1 polymer ?
#
loop_
_entity_poly.entity_id
_entity_poly.type
_entity_poly.pdbx_seq_one_letter_code
_entity_poly.pdbx_strand_id
1 'polypeptide(L)'
;MTTRKTLFTRATAVALATGGVLGWQILNDSPSIAGPPDNPTVDLAPRTAREAAQARSAGAAWLVTNQNADGGWGAGGWGRGSATTQSDVATTALATMALLRDDPALATHARAFERGVAFVVKAIEESPEEGSLLRGPEGTQPQHKLGRNVDTHFASLLLGEVAGRVSPVLEERIMVAYDKVLTKVVSAQRADGSFDQDGWAPVLSSSIAAQGLYKALENG
;
A
#
# COMPACT_ATOMS: atom_id res chain seq x y z
N MET A 1 -64.60 -12.69 26.79
CA MET A 1 -63.77 -13.38 27.79
C MET A 1 -63.23 -14.66 27.14
N THR A 2 -61.89 -14.74 26.99
CA THR A 2 -61.08 -15.99 26.93
C THR A 2 -61.29 -16.90 25.70
N THR A 3 -60.34 -17.51 24.96
CA THR A 3 -58.87 -17.51 24.74
C THR A 3 -58.65 -18.58 23.64
N ARG A 4 -57.66 -18.47 22.74
CA ARG A 4 -56.89 -19.65 22.26
C ARG A 4 -55.62 -19.25 21.48
N LYS A 5 -54.52 -19.92 21.85
CA LYS A 5 -53.19 -19.88 21.23
C LYS A 5 -53.14 -20.79 20.00
N THR A 6 -52.33 -20.44 19.00
CA THR A 6 -52.04 -21.27 17.81
C THR A 6 -50.55 -21.58 17.71
N LEU A 7 -50.25 -22.84 17.38
CA LEU A 7 -48.92 -23.45 17.25
C LEU A 7 -48.41 -23.41 15.80
N PHE A 8 -47.09 -23.36 15.66
CA PHE A 8 -46.31 -23.43 14.42
C PHE A 8 -46.21 -24.85 13.85
N THR A 9 -46.21 -25.01 12.53
CA THR A 9 -45.52 -26.10 11.81
C THR A 9 -45.09 -25.59 10.42
N ARG A 10 -43.82 -25.81 10.05
CA ARG A 10 -43.25 -25.44 8.75
C ARG A 10 -43.36 -26.60 7.77
N ALA A 11 -43.76 -26.30 6.53
CA ALA A 11 -43.72 -27.21 5.39
C ALA A 11 -42.62 -26.78 4.39
N THR A 12 -42.10 -27.80 3.72
CA THR A 12 -40.94 -27.88 2.83
C THR A 12 -41.09 -27.10 1.52
N ALA A 13 -39.99 -26.61 0.96
CA ALA A 13 -39.89 -26.22 -0.45
C ALA A 13 -38.63 -26.81 -1.09
N VAL A 14 -38.82 -27.41 -2.26
CA VAL A 14 -37.82 -28.05 -3.14
C VAL A 14 -37.23 -26.98 -4.08
N ALA A 15 -35.92 -27.05 -4.38
CA ALA A 15 -35.31 -26.32 -5.49
C ALA A 15 -34.37 -27.23 -6.30
N LEU A 16 -34.57 -27.21 -7.61
CA LEU A 16 -33.88 -27.98 -8.66
C LEU A 16 -32.43 -27.53 -8.87
N ALA A 17 -31.55 -28.49 -9.11
CA ALA A 17 -30.15 -28.29 -9.46
C ALA A 17 -29.94 -28.37 -10.98
N THR A 18 -29.19 -27.42 -11.56
CA THR A 18 -28.32 -27.63 -12.74
C THR A 18 -27.37 -26.43 -12.91
N GLY A 19 -26.06 -26.64 -12.77
CA GLY A 19 -25.04 -25.67 -13.22
C GLY A 19 -23.75 -25.50 -12.40
N GLY A 20 -23.61 -26.15 -11.24
CA GLY A 20 -22.57 -25.78 -10.26
C GLY A 20 -21.25 -26.58 -10.24
N VAL A 21 -21.11 -27.66 -11.03
CA VAL A 21 -20.05 -28.66 -10.73
C VAL A 21 -18.76 -28.49 -11.54
N LEU A 22 -18.79 -27.91 -12.76
CA LEU A 22 -17.57 -27.81 -13.58
C LEU A 22 -16.64 -26.63 -13.24
N GLY A 23 -17.12 -25.59 -12.54
CA GLY A 23 -16.29 -24.45 -12.13
C GLY A 23 -15.45 -24.70 -10.86
N TRP A 24 -15.89 -25.62 -9.99
CA TRP A 24 -15.21 -25.92 -8.73
C TRP A 24 -14.01 -26.86 -8.89
N GLN A 25 -13.99 -27.70 -9.93
CA GLN A 25 -12.91 -28.67 -10.13
C GLN A 25 -11.64 -28.07 -10.73
N ILE A 26 -11.73 -26.99 -11.54
CA ILE A 26 -10.55 -26.37 -12.17
C ILE A 26 -9.71 -25.57 -11.15
N LEU A 27 -10.28 -25.17 -10.01
CA LEU A 27 -9.54 -24.52 -8.91
C LEU A 27 -8.76 -25.52 -8.02
N ASN A 28 -9.11 -26.81 -8.04
CA ASN A 28 -8.51 -27.81 -7.15
C ASN A 28 -7.39 -28.65 -7.78
N ASP A 29 -7.17 -28.56 -9.09
CA ASP A 29 -6.16 -29.36 -9.81
C ASP A 29 -4.82 -28.61 -10.02
N SER A 30 -4.57 -27.51 -9.30
CA SER A 30 -3.24 -26.89 -9.28
C SER A 30 -2.25 -27.80 -8.53
N PRO A 31 -1.06 -28.09 -9.08
CA PRO A 31 -0.05 -28.86 -8.36
C PRO A 31 0.24 -28.16 -7.03
N SER A 32 0.20 -28.93 -5.93
CA SER A 32 0.46 -28.42 -4.59
C SER A 32 1.84 -27.78 -4.55
N ILE A 33 1.89 -26.45 -4.61
CA ILE A 33 3.07 -25.73 -4.19
C ILE A 33 3.18 -26.02 -2.70
N ALA A 34 4.30 -26.58 -2.25
CA ALA A 34 4.56 -26.73 -0.82
C ALA A 34 4.18 -25.41 -0.14
N GLY A 35 3.26 -25.47 0.83
CA GLY A 35 2.86 -24.29 1.59
C GLY A 35 4.10 -23.58 2.14
N PRO A 36 4.03 -22.28 2.42
CA PRO A 36 5.08 -21.63 3.19
C PRO A 36 5.40 -22.52 4.41
N PRO A 37 6.68 -22.72 4.77
CA PRO A 37 7.05 -23.57 5.89
C PRO A 37 6.16 -23.24 7.08
N ASP A 38 5.65 -24.26 7.78
CA ASP A 38 4.77 -24.09 8.93
C ASP A 38 5.30 -22.93 9.77
N ASN A 39 4.52 -21.84 9.82
CA ASN A 39 4.89 -20.69 10.61
C ASN A 39 5.08 -21.22 12.04
N PRO A 40 6.26 -21.06 12.66
CA PRO A 40 6.48 -21.60 14.01
C PRO A 40 5.32 -21.10 14.86
N THR A 41 4.69 -22.01 15.63
CA THR A 41 3.55 -21.70 16.49
C THR A 41 3.85 -20.41 17.24
N VAL A 42 3.25 -19.31 16.81
CA VAL A 42 3.52 -18.00 17.39
C VAL A 42 2.83 -18.01 18.74
N ASP A 43 3.62 -17.97 19.82
CA ASP A 43 3.09 -17.73 21.15
C ASP A 43 2.34 -16.40 21.13
N LEU A 44 1.01 -16.47 21.27
CA LEU A 44 0.12 -15.30 21.30
C LEU A 44 0.08 -14.67 22.70
N ALA A 45 0.98 -15.05 23.61
CA ALA A 45 1.15 -14.38 24.89
C ALA A 45 1.33 -12.85 24.70
N PRO A 46 0.82 -12.03 25.63
CA PRO A 46 0.98 -10.59 25.55
C PRO A 46 2.47 -10.21 25.47
N ARG A 47 2.89 -9.61 24.36
CA ARG A 47 4.26 -9.10 24.23
C ARG A 47 4.48 -7.97 25.23
N THR A 48 5.61 -8.00 25.90
CA THR A 48 6.05 -6.92 26.78
C THR A 48 6.40 -5.67 25.96
N ALA A 49 6.35 -4.49 26.60
CA ALA A 49 6.76 -3.24 25.96
C ALA A 49 8.21 -3.28 25.44
N ARG A 50 9.09 -4.03 26.12
CA ARG A 50 10.48 -4.24 25.70
C ARG A 50 10.59 -5.03 24.40
N GLU A 51 9.83 -6.11 24.27
CA GLU A 51 9.82 -6.94 23.05
C GLU A 51 9.24 -6.17 21.87
N ALA A 52 8.20 -5.37 22.10
CA ALA A 52 7.66 -4.48 21.07
C ALA A 52 8.71 -3.46 20.59
N ALA A 53 9.46 -2.85 21.51
CA ALA A 53 10.54 -1.91 21.17
C ALA A 53 11.68 -2.60 20.39
N GLN A 54 12.05 -3.82 20.75
CA GLN A 54 13.06 -4.59 20.01
C GLN A 54 12.59 -4.95 18.61
N ALA A 55 11.33 -5.38 18.45
CA ALA A 55 10.74 -5.70 17.16
C ALA A 55 10.65 -4.46 16.24
N ARG A 56 10.26 -3.30 16.80
CA ARG A 56 10.28 -2.00 16.12
C ARG A 56 11.67 -1.67 15.57
N SER A 57 12.69 -1.70 16.43
CA SER A 57 14.08 -1.40 16.03
C SER A 57 14.61 -2.39 14.99
N ALA A 58 14.29 -3.68 15.12
CA ALA A 58 14.68 -4.69 14.14
C ALA A 58 14.02 -4.45 12.77
N GLY A 59 12.75 -4.06 12.75
CA GLY A 59 12.03 -3.72 11.51
C GLY A 59 12.63 -2.49 10.80
N ALA A 60 12.90 -1.41 11.55
CA ALA A 60 13.55 -0.21 11.00
C ALA A 60 14.95 -0.54 10.47
N ALA A 61 15.75 -1.29 11.22
CA ALA A 61 17.09 -1.71 10.78
C ALA A 61 17.04 -2.54 9.49
N TRP A 62 16.07 -3.45 9.35
CA TRP A 62 15.89 -4.23 8.14
C TRP A 62 15.58 -3.34 6.93
N LEU A 63 14.68 -2.36 7.07
CA LEU A 63 14.38 -1.41 5.98
C LEU A 63 15.62 -0.65 5.54
N VAL A 64 16.41 -0.14 6.49
CA VAL A 64 17.66 0.58 6.21
C VAL A 64 18.66 -0.29 5.45
N THR A 65 18.87 -1.53 5.89
CA THR A 65 19.83 -2.46 5.25
C THR A 65 19.37 -2.91 3.86
N ASN A 66 18.07 -2.98 3.60
CA ASN A 66 17.50 -3.45 2.34
C ASN A 66 17.08 -2.32 1.38
N GLN A 67 17.50 -1.07 1.65
CA GLN A 67 17.30 0.04 0.73
C GLN A 67 18.25 -0.08 -0.46
N ASN A 68 17.73 0.04 -1.68
CA ASN A 68 18.52 0.00 -2.90
C ASN A 68 19.51 1.19 -3.00
N ALA A 69 20.50 1.07 -3.89
CA ALA A 69 21.50 2.13 -4.12
C ALA A 69 20.91 3.45 -4.66
N ASP A 70 19.75 3.39 -5.32
CA ASP A 70 19.00 4.55 -5.80
C ASP A 70 18.16 5.25 -4.70
N GLY A 71 18.03 4.63 -3.53
CA GLY A 71 17.25 5.16 -2.40
C GLY A 71 15.83 4.58 -2.31
N GLY A 72 15.40 3.78 -3.28
CA GLY A 72 14.09 3.15 -3.25
C GLY A 72 14.08 1.76 -2.62
N TRP A 73 12.89 1.18 -2.60
CA TRP A 73 12.61 -0.22 -2.31
C TRP A 73 11.71 -0.80 -3.41
N GLY A 74 11.85 -2.10 -3.67
CA GLY A 74 10.99 -2.84 -4.60
C GLY A 74 10.26 -3.99 -3.89
N ALA A 75 9.00 -4.24 -4.24
CA ALA A 75 8.16 -5.26 -3.60
C ALA A 75 8.51 -6.72 -3.97
N GLY A 76 9.39 -6.92 -4.94
CA GLY A 76 9.60 -8.21 -5.60
C GLY A 76 8.46 -8.56 -6.56
N GLY A 77 8.55 -9.75 -7.15
CA GLY A 77 7.48 -10.37 -7.94
C GLY A 77 6.83 -11.51 -7.15
N TRP A 78 5.57 -11.36 -6.74
CA TRP A 78 4.73 -12.46 -6.23
C TRP A 78 5.32 -13.24 -5.05
N GLY A 79 5.85 -12.51 -4.06
CA GLY A 79 6.50 -13.13 -2.88
C GLY A 79 7.93 -13.60 -3.15
N ARG A 80 8.48 -13.31 -4.32
CA ARG A 80 9.88 -13.54 -4.67
C ARG A 80 10.55 -12.18 -4.86
N GLY A 81 11.36 -11.78 -3.89
CA GLY A 81 12.10 -10.53 -3.93
C GLY A 81 13.36 -10.65 -3.08
N SER A 82 14.41 -9.95 -3.49
CA SER A 82 15.61 -9.69 -2.70
C SER A 82 15.78 -8.17 -2.55
N ALA A 83 16.75 -7.76 -1.73
CA ALA A 83 17.26 -6.39 -1.65
C ALA A 83 17.85 -5.85 -2.98
N THR A 84 17.68 -6.56 -4.10
CA THR A 84 18.08 -6.12 -5.44
C THR A 84 16.90 -6.04 -6.40
N THR A 85 15.66 -6.16 -5.89
CA THR A 85 14.48 -5.91 -6.72
C THR A 85 14.48 -4.45 -7.12
N GLN A 86 14.22 -4.17 -8.39
CA GLN A 86 14.04 -2.81 -8.90
C GLN A 86 13.07 -2.01 -8.03
N SER A 87 13.50 -0.80 -7.65
CA SER A 87 12.70 0.12 -6.85
C SER A 87 11.44 0.58 -7.59
N ASP A 88 10.33 0.69 -6.87
CA ASP A 88 9.08 1.30 -7.33
C ASP A 88 8.56 2.34 -6.32
N VAL A 89 7.72 3.26 -6.76
CA VAL A 89 7.33 4.43 -5.96
C VAL A 89 6.42 4.03 -4.82
N ALA A 90 5.41 3.19 -5.08
CA ALA A 90 4.48 2.72 -4.06
C ALA A 90 5.18 2.00 -2.90
N THR A 91 6.10 1.08 -3.20
CA THR A 91 6.87 0.35 -2.19
C THR A 91 7.82 1.28 -1.44
N THR A 92 8.50 2.18 -2.17
CA THR A 92 9.39 3.17 -1.56
C THR A 92 8.64 4.09 -0.60
N ALA A 93 7.45 4.56 -0.99
CA ALA A 93 6.63 5.41 -0.15
C ALA A 93 6.18 4.72 1.14
N LEU A 94 5.74 3.46 1.05
CA LEU A 94 5.39 2.66 2.22
C LEU A 94 6.57 2.45 3.18
N ALA A 95 7.73 2.06 2.66
CA ALA A 95 8.95 1.88 3.46
C ALA A 95 9.38 3.19 4.13
N THR A 96 9.31 4.30 3.39
CA THR A 96 9.69 5.64 3.88
C THR A 96 8.73 6.13 4.96
N MET A 97 7.42 5.95 4.80
CA MET A 97 6.42 6.28 5.83
C MET A 97 6.57 5.42 7.09
N ALA A 98 7.00 4.16 6.97
CA ALA A 98 7.30 3.33 8.13
C ALA A 98 8.49 3.90 8.94
N LEU A 99 9.55 4.34 8.25
CA LEU A 99 10.69 5.01 8.87
C LEU A 99 10.29 6.36 9.51
N LEU A 100 9.43 7.16 8.85
CA LEU A 100 8.90 8.42 9.38
C LEU A 100 8.17 8.21 10.71
N ARG A 101 7.35 7.17 10.80
CA ARG A 101 6.57 6.84 12.01
C ARG A 101 7.42 6.32 13.17
N ASP A 102 8.69 6.03 12.93
CA ASP A 102 9.64 5.60 13.95
C ASP A 102 10.17 6.78 14.79
N ASP A 103 9.34 7.77 15.11
CA ASP A 103 9.64 8.92 15.98
C ASP A 103 9.80 8.47 17.46
N PRO A 104 10.77 9.01 18.24
CA PRO A 104 11.83 9.97 17.86
C PRO A 104 13.07 9.32 17.25
N ALA A 105 13.08 8.00 17.10
CA ALA A 105 14.21 7.26 16.54
C ALA A 105 14.44 7.49 15.04
N LEU A 106 13.61 8.28 14.34
CA LEU A 106 13.82 8.74 12.97
C LEU A 106 15.24 9.26 12.74
N ALA A 107 15.81 9.97 13.71
CA ALA A 107 17.18 10.48 13.65
C ALA A 107 18.22 9.37 13.37
N THR A 108 17.98 8.13 13.82
CA THR A 108 18.89 6.99 13.64
C THR A 108 18.94 6.45 12.21
N HIS A 109 17.91 6.74 11.41
CA HIS A 109 17.79 6.31 10.01
C HIS A 109 17.43 7.47 9.07
N ALA A 110 17.74 8.70 9.46
CA ALA A 110 17.44 9.92 8.71
C ALA A 110 17.99 9.86 7.27
N ARG A 111 19.19 9.31 7.07
CA ARG A 111 19.78 9.13 5.74
C ARG A 111 18.95 8.21 4.85
N ALA A 112 18.44 7.09 5.39
CA ALA A 112 17.62 6.16 4.61
C ALA A 112 16.25 6.79 4.30
N PHE A 113 15.65 7.45 5.28
CA PHE A 113 14.43 8.21 5.12
C PHE A 113 14.55 9.27 4.01
N GLU A 114 15.54 10.16 4.06
CA GLU A 114 15.70 11.22 3.05
C GLU A 114 15.97 10.67 1.65
N ARG A 115 16.71 9.57 1.53
CA ARG A 115 16.93 8.91 0.23
C ARG A 115 15.64 8.33 -0.34
N GLY A 116 14.75 7.79 0.52
CA GLY A 116 13.43 7.31 0.11
C GLY A 116 12.53 8.43 -0.40
N VAL A 117 12.48 9.55 0.33
CA VAL A 117 11.75 10.75 -0.11
C VAL A 117 12.34 11.29 -1.42
N ALA A 118 13.67 11.42 -1.51
CA ALA A 118 14.35 11.91 -2.72
C ALA A 118 14.09 11.03 -3.95
N PHE A 119 13.97 9.71 -3.77
CA PHE A 119 13.59 8.78 -4.84
C PHE A 119 12.18 9.10 -5.38
N VAL A 120 11.20 9.30 -4.48
CA VAL A 120 9.81 9.61 -4.86
C VAL A 120 9.71 10.99 -5.51
N VAL A 121 10.37 12.00 -4.94
CA VAL A 121 10.44 13.35 -5.53
C VAL A 121 11.02 13.29 -6.94
N LYS A 122 12.11 12.56 -7.15
CA LYS A 122 12.72 12.39 -8.47
C LYS A 122 11.75 11.74 -9.47
N ALA A 123 11.00 10.72 -9.06
CA ALA A 123 10.00 10.08 -9.92
C ALA A 123 8.88 11.03 -10.36
N ILE A 124 8.52 12.00 -9.51
CA ILE A 124 7.55 13.06 -9.84
C ILE A 124 8.16 14.09 -10.78
N GLU A 125 9.35 14.60 -10.47
CA GLU A 125 10.06 15.60 -11.29
C GLU A 125 10.27 15.10 -12.72
N GLU A 126 10.68 13.84 -12.89
CA GLU A 126 10.96 13.22 -14.19
C GLU A 126 9.70 12.70 -14.92
N SER A 127 8.52 12.80 -14.32
CA SER A 127 7.26 12.43 -14.98
C SER A 127 6.83 13.49 -16.00
N PRO A 128 6.15 13.13 -17.10
CA PRO A 128 5.51 14.11 -17.99
C PRO A 128 4.57 15.03 -17.21
N GLU A 129 4.30 16.24 -17.70
CA GLU A 129 3.29 17.09 -17.05
C GLU A 129 1.89 16.48 -17.19
N GLU A 130 1.58 16.00 -18.39
CA GLU A 130 0.30 15.37 -18.69
C GLU A 130 0.19 13.95 -18.12
N GLY A 131 -1.05 13.52 -17.90
CA GLY A 131 -1.37 12.17 -17.43
C GLY A 131 -1.12 11.96 -15.93
N SER A 132 -1.65 10.86 -15.42
CA SER A 132 -1.67 10.57 -13.98
C SER A 132 -0.48 9.74 -13.48
N LEU A 133 0.39 9.25 -14.37
CA LEU A 133 1.49 8.34 -14.02
C LEU A 133 2.78 9.08 -13.65
N LEU A 134 3.57 8.45 -12.78
CA LEU A 134 4.91 8.90 -12.42
C LEU A 134 5.98 8.18 -13.24
N ARG A 135 7.22 8.70 -13.22
CA ARG A 135 8.35 8.02 -13.83
C ARG A 135 8.75 6.82 -13.00
N GLY A 136 8.85 5.64 -13.61
CA GLY A 136 9.26 4.42 -12.92
C GLY A 136 8.93 3.16 -13.71
N PRO A 137 9.16 1.96 -13.14
CA PRO A 137 8.65 0.73 -13.71
C PRO A 137 7.12 0.74 -13.73
N GLU A 138 6.54 0.20 -14.80
CA GLU A 138 5.10 -0.07 -14.92
C GLU A 138 4.84 -1.58 -14.82
N GLY A 139 3.59 -1.97 -14.54
CA GLY A 139 3.21 -3.35 -14.27
C GLY A 139 3.77 -3.90 -12.96
N THR A 140 4.09 -3.02 -12.00
CA THR A 140 4.62 -3.42 -10.70
C THR A 140 3.59 -4.22 -9.92
N GLN A 141 4.03 -4.99 -8.91
CA GLN A 141 3.08 -5.71 -8.08
C GLN A 141 2.08 -4.78 -7.36
N PRO A 142 2.50 -3.63 -6.78
CA PRO A 142 1.56 -2.64 -6.28
C PRO A 142 0.54 -2.21 -7.33
N GLN A 143 0.95 -1.91 -8.56
CA GLN A 143 0.03 -1.50 -9.63
C GLN A 143 -0.95 -2.60 -10.00
N HIS A 144 -0.52 -3.85 -10.12
CA HIS A 144 -1.43 -4.96 -10.38
C HIS A 144 -2.46 -5.12 -9.24
N LYS A 145 -2.05 -4.84 -8.00
CA LYS A 145 -2.90 -5.03 -6.83
C LYS A 145 -3.86 -3.88 -6.58
N LEU A 146 -3.37 -2.67 -6.73
CA LEU A 146 -4.06 -1.46 -6.28
C LEU A 146 -4.47 -0.59 -7.47
N GLY A 147 -4.08 -0.95 -8.69
CA GLY A 147 -4.39 -0.19 -9.89
C GLY A 147 -3.23 0.71 -10.32
N ARG A 148 -3.31 1.16 -11.57
CA ARG A 148 -2.14 1.73 -12.26
C ARG A 148 -1.65 3.04 -11.66
N ASN A 149 -2.49 3.83 -10.99
CA ASN A 149 -2.09 5.10 -10.39
C ASN A 149 -1.67 5.00 -8.92
N VAL A 150 -1.56 3.79 -8.36
CA VAL A 150 -1.22 3.64 -6.93
C VAL A 150 0.11 4.29 -6.56
N ASP A 151 1.10 4.28 -7.45
CA ASP A 151 2.37 4.98 -7.26
C ASP A 151 2.15 6.48 -7.05
N THR A 152 1.30 7.10 -7.87
CA THR A 152 0.92 8.51 -7.77
C THR A 152 0.20 8.80 -6.45
N HIS A 153 -0.72 7.93 -6.04
CA HIS A 153 -1.49 8.10 -4.80
C HIS A 153 -0.62 7.96 -3.55
N PHE A 154 0.33 7.00 -3.53
CA PHE A 154 1.26 6.89 -2.42
C PHE A 154 2.30 8.00 -2.39
N ALA A 155 2.72 8.48 -3.56
CA ALA A 155 3.65 9.60 -3.65
C ALA A 155 3.02 10.88 -3.07
N SER A 156 1.77 11.20 -3.40
CA SER A 156 1.09 12.36 -2.81
C SER A 156 0.95 12.23 -1.29
N LEU A 157 0.52 11.06 -0.80
CA LEU A 157 0.40 10.83 0.64
C LEU A 157 1.75 10.96 1.36
N LEU A 158 2.82 10.37 0.82
CA LEU A 158 4.15 10.51 1.42
C LEU A 158 4.58 11.97 1.49
N LEU A 159 4.51 12.72 0.39
CA LEU A 159 4.96 14.11 0.36
C LEU A 159 4.18 14.99 1.36
N GLY A 160 2.88 14.75 1.49
CA GLY A 160 2.06 15.42 2.50
C GLY A 160 2.47 15.11 3.94
N GLU A 161 2.90 13.87 4.22
CA GLU A 161 3.29 13.41 5.56
C GLU A 161 4.71 13.85 5.96
N VAL A 162 5.60 14.10 5.00
CA VAL A 162 7.01 14.43 5.28
C VAL A 162 7.31 15.94 5.33
N ALA A 163 6.33 16.79 5.08
CA ALA A 163 6.47 18.25 5.12
C ALA A 163 7.09 18.71 6.46
N GLY A 164 8.17 19.48 6.39
CA GLY A 164 8.91 19.97 7.56
C GLY A 164 9.68 18.89 8.33
N ARG A 165 9.83 17.68 7.78
CA ARG A 165 10.55 16.55 8.41
C ARG A 165 11.82 16.15 7.66
N VAL A 166 12.14 16.83 6.55
CA VAL A 166 13.32 16.57 5.70
C VAL A 166 14.30 17.75 5.72
N SER A 167 15.48 17.57 5.13
CA SER A 167 16.44 18.66 4.92
C SER A 167 15.85 19.82 4.08
N PRO A 168 16.30 21.07 4.30
CA PRO A 168 15.78 22.23 3.57
C PRO A 168 15.89 22.13 2.04
N VAL A 169 16.96 21.49 1.55
CA VAL A 169 17.16 21.28 0.11
C VAL A 169 16.11 20.34 -0.47
N LEU A 170 15.75 19.30 0.27
CA LEU A 170 14.72 18.36 -0.16
C LEU A 170 13.33 18.97 -0.02
N GLU A 171 13.09 19.77 1.04
CA GLU A 171 11.84 20.51 1.23
C GLU A 171 11.53 21.43 0.04
N GLU A 172 12.53 22.15 -0.49
CA GLU A 172 12.36 23.00 -1.67
C GLU A 172 11.87 22.22 -2.89
N ARG A 173 12.43 21.04 -3.12
CA ARG A 173 12.00 20.15 -4.20
C ARG A 173 10.60 19.59 -3.97
N ILE A 174 10.26 19.27 -2.71
CA ILE A 174 8.92 18.80 -2.33
C ILE A 174 7.88 19.85 -2.67
N MET A 175 8.11 21.14 -2.39
CA MET A 175 7.13 22.20 -2.69
C MET A 175 6.69 22.17 -4.17
N VAL A 176 7.63 22.00 -5.09
CA VAL A 176 7.32 21.93 -6.54
C VAL A 176 6.72 20.57 -6.92
N ALA A 177 7.30 19.48 -6.43
CA ALA A 177 6.82 18.13 -6.77
C ALA A 177 5.42 17.86 -6.22
N TYR A 178 5.06 18.46 -5.08
CA TYR A 178 3.79 18.19 -4.42
C TYR A 178 2.60 18.71 -5.22
N ASP A 179 2.68 19.93 -5.74
CA ASP A 179 1.67 20.49 -6.64
C ASP A 179 1.46 19.63 -7.89
N LYS A 180 2.56 19.15 -8.48
CA LYS A 180 2.53 18.28 -9.66
C LYS A 180 1.84 16.95 -9.34
N VAL A 181 2.21 16.25 -8.27
CA VAL A 181 1.59 14.96 -7.93
C VAL A 181 0.13 15.12 -7.51
N LEU A 182 -0.25 16.20 -6.82
CA LEU A 182 -1.64 16.47 -6.48
C LEU A 182 -2.50 16.71 -7.73
N THR A 183 -1.99 17.46 -8.70
CA THR A 183 -2.65 17.65 -10.01
C THR A 183 -2.90 16.31 -10.70
N LYS A 184 -1.92 15.39 -10.65
CA LYS A 184 -2.04 14.05 -11.20
C LYS A 184 -3.08 13.19 -10.46
N VAL A 185 -3.14 13.27 -9.13
CA VAL A 185 -4.16 12.57 -8.32
C VAL A 185 -5.55 13.07 -8.67
N VAL A 186 -5.77 14.39 -8.70
CA VAL A 186 -7.08 14.98 -9.05
C VAL A 186 -7.49 14.57 -10.48
N SER A 187 -6.54 14.58 -11.42
CA SER A 187 -6.79 14.17 -12.81
C SER A 187 -7.12 12.69 -12.97
N ALA A 188 -6.72 11.84 -12.01
CA ALA A 188 -7.03 10.42 -11.99
C ALA A 188 -8.44 10.12 -11.45
N GLN A 189 -9.11 11.09 -10.82
CA GLN A 189 -10.44 10.88 -10.26
C GLN A 189 -11.49 10.66 -11.36
N ARG A 190 -12.31 9.65 -11.17
CA ARG A 190 -13.41 9.28 -12.07
C ARG A 190 -14.67 10.06 -11.72
N ALA A 191 -15.64 10.06 -12.64
CA ALA A 191 -16.91 10.75 -12.48
C ALA A 191 -17.76 10.24 -11.29
N ASP A 192 -17.55 8.99 -10.86
CA ASP A 192 -18.21 8.40 -9.69
C ASP A 192 -17.47 8.68 -8.36
N GLY A 193 -16.38 9.45 -8.40
CA GLY A 193 -15.55 9.81 -7.26
C GLY A 193 -14.46 8.79 -6.90
N SER A 194 -14.47 7.59 -7.50
CA SER A 194 -13.39 6.61 -7.34
C SER A 194 -12.15 7.00 -8.15
N PHE A 195 -11.01 6.36 -7.89
CA PHE A 195 -9.75 6.61 -8.60
C PHE A 195 -9.40 5.43 -9.50
N ASP A 196 -8.66 4.44 -8.99
CA ASP A 196 -8.32 3.24 -9.73
C ASP A 196 -9.43 2.17 -9.67
N GLN A 197 -9.71 1.54 -10.82
CA GLN A 197 -10.67 0.43 -10.97
C GLN A 197 -10.06 -0.77 -11.71
N ASP A 198 -8.78 -0.70 -12.05
CA ASP A 198 -8.06 -1.68 -12.87
C ASP A 198 -7.15 -2.62 -12.04
N GLY A 199 -7.18 -2.52 -10.70
CA GLY A 199 -6.60 -3.49 -9.77
C GLY A 199 -7.66 -4.41 -9.14
N TRP A 200 -7.24 -5.51 -8.50
CA TRP A 200 -8.17 -6.42 -7.78
C TRP A 200 -8.80 -5.79 -6.51
N ALA A 201 -8.21 -4.72 -5.95
CA ALA A 201 -8.67 -4.07 -4.73
C ALA A 201 -8.85 -2.54 -4.89
N PRO A 202 -9.80 -2.08 -5.72
CA PRO A 202 -9.91 -0.67 -6.13
C PRO A 202 -10.26 0.30 -4.98
N VAL A 203 -10.99 -0.18 -3.96
CA VAL A 203 -11.32 0.61 -2.77
C VAL A 203 -10.07 1.02 -1.99
N LEU A 204 -9.05 0.15 -1.94
CA LEU A 204 -7.80 0.46 -1.24
C LEU A 204 -7.05 1.59 -1.92
N SER A 205 -7.00 1.59 -3.26
CA SER A 205 -6.34 2.68 -3.99
C SER A 205 -7.09 4.00 -3.85
N SER A 206 -8.42 3.95 -3.98
CA SER A 206 -9.27 5.11 -3.78
C SER A 206 -9.13 5.70 -2.37
N SER A 207 -8.94 4.86 -1.34
CA SER A 207 -8.72 5.35 0.02
C SER A 207 -7.34 5.98 0.23
N ILE A 208 -6.30 5.51 -0.46
CA ILE A 208 -4.96 6.12 -0.43
C ILE A 208 -4.98 7.47 -1.15
N ALA A 209 -5.62 7.53 -2.33
CA ALA A 209 -5.81 8.78 -3.07
C ALA A 209 -6.52 9.84 -2.23
N ALA A 210 -7.62 9.46 -1.57
CA ALA A 210 -8.36 10.35 -0.68
C ALA A 210 -7.51 10.82 0.52
N GLN A 211 -6.74 9.93 1.16
CA GLN A 211 -5.82 10.31 2.24
C GLN A 211 -4.79 11.34 1.79
N GLY A 212 -4.20 11.17 0.59
CA GLY A 212 -3.27 12.16 0.04
C GLY A 212 -3.91 13.53 -0.15
N LEU A 213 -5.15 13.59 -0.66
CA LEU A 213 -5.89 14.84 -0.83
C LEU A 213 -6.28 15.48 0.52
N TYR A 214 -6.68 14.68 1.51
CA TYR A 214 -6.95 15.19 2.86
C TYR A 214 -5.68 15.75 3.50
N LYS A 215 -4.55 15.07 3.31
CA LYS A 215 -3.27 15.55 3.82
C LYS A 215 -2.84 16.86 3.17
N ALA A 216 -3.11 17.03 1.87
CA ALA A 216 -2.90 18.30 1.19
C ALA A 216 -3.71 19.43 1.84
N LEU A 217 -5.00 19.21 2.08
CA LEU A 217 -5.85 20.21 2.75
C LEU A 217 -5.39 20.56 4.18
N GLU A 218 -4.81 19.61 4.91
CA GLU A 218 -4.23 19.88 6.24
C GLU A 218 -2.99 20.77 6.17
N ASN A 219 -2.21 20.67 5.10
CA ASN A 219 -0.96 21.41 4.93
C ASN A 219 -1.16 22.85 4.42
N GLY A 220 -2.36 23.20 3.93
CA GLY A 220 -2.73 24.52 3.42
C GLY A 220 -2.52 24.65 1.92
#